data_AF-A0A944R9L9-F1
#
_entry.id   AF-A0A944R9L9-F1
#
_cell.length_a   1.000
_cell.length_b   1.000
_cell.length_c   1.000
_cell.angle_alpha   90.00
_cell.angle_beta   90.00
_cell.angle_gamma   90.00
#
_symmetry.space_group_name_H-M   'P 1'
#
loop_
_entity.id
_entity.type
_entity.pdbx_description
1 polymer ?
#
loop_
_entity_poly.entity_id
_entity_poly.type
_entity_poly.pdbx_seq_one_letter_code
_entity_poly.pdbx_strand_id
1 'polypeptide(L)' 'MQHSVKLEVTPEMIKRYNRPGPRYTSYPTVPVWKEGEFADDYATSLHKEGQNEKPLSLYVHIPFCQQL' A
#
# COMPACT_ATOMS: atom_id res chain seq x y z
N MET A 1 21.68 -21.07 -1.98
CA MET A 1 21.86 -20.43 -3.31
C MET A 1 21.78 -18.91 -3.13
N GLN A 2 22.93 -18.26 -2.89
CA GLN A 2 23.01 -16.81 -2.76
C GLN A 2 22.91 -16.17 -4.16
N HIS A 3 21.71 -15.71 -4.52
CA HIS A 3 21.55 -14.82 -5.67
C HIS A 3 21.73 -13.38 -5.16
N SER A 4 22.97 -13.03 -4.82
CA SER A 4 23.34 -11.63 -4.64
C SER A 4 23.53 -11.01 -6.02
N VAL A 5 22.43 -10.64 -6.67
CA VAL A 5 22.51 -9.79 -7.87
C VAL A 5 23.04 -8.44 -7.41
N LYS A 6 24.28 -8.11 -7.78
CA LYS A 6 24.76 -6.73 -7.68
C LYS A 6 23.93 -5.90 -8.65
N LEU A 7 22.97 -5.14 -8.13
CA LEU A 7 22.21 -4.18 -8.92
C LEU A 7 23.11 -2.96 -9.14
N GLU A 8 23.79 -2.89 -10.28
CA GLU A 8 24.46 -1.66 -10.70
C GLU A 8 23.43 -0.74 -11.34
N VAL A 9 23.10 0.36 -10.65
CA VAL A 9 22.16 1.37 -11.14
C VAL A 9 22.97 2.43 -11.90
N THR A 10 22.83 2.49 -13.22
CA THR A 10 23.55 3.47 -14.05
C THR A 10 22.75 4.77 -14.26
N PRO A 11 23.42 5.90 -14.57
CA PRO A 11 22.74 7.13 -14.94
C PRO A 11 21.77 6.97 -16.12
N GLU A 12 22.12 6.13 -17.10
CA GLU A 12 21.29 5.84 -18.27
C GLU A 12 20.02 5.09 -17.88
N MET A 13 20.10 4.18 -16.91
CA MET A 13 18.93 3.48 -16.36
C MET A 13 17.99 4.46 -15.66
N ILE A 14 18.52 5.33 -14.81
CA ILE A 14 17.72 6.37 -14.14
C ILE A 14 17.04 7.25 -15.18
N LYS A 15 17.78 7.73 -16.19
CA LYS A 15 17.23 8.53 -17.28
C LYS A 15 16.12 7.80 -18.06
N ARG A 16 16.26 6.49 -18.27
CA ARG A 16 15.27 5.65 -18.97
C ARG A 16 13.96 5.52 -18.18
N TYR A 17 14.05 5.30 -16.86
CA TYR A 17 12.91 4.98 -15.99
C TYR A 17 12.36 6.14 -15.18
N ASN A 18 13.00 7.33 -15.21
CA ASN A 18 12.47 8.56 -14.63
C ASN A 18 11.28 9.08 -15.47
N ARG A 19 10.16 8.36 -15.40
CA ARG A 19 8.90 8.64 -16.06
C ARG A 19 7.77 8.47 -15.03
N PRO A 20 6.64 9.18 -15.18
CA PRO A 20 5.48 8.96 -14.33
C PRO A 20 5.08 7.48 -14.32
N GLY A 21 4.92 6.92 -13.12
CA GLY A 21 4.52 5.53 -12.92
C GLY A 21 3.36 5.43 -11.92
N PRO A 22 2.65 4.30 -11.89
CA PRO A 22 1.60 4.06 -10.91
C PRO A 22 2.15 4.10 -9.49
N ARG A 23 1.44 4.81 -8.60
CA ARG A 23 1.77 4.88 -7.19
C ARG A 23 1.20 3.65 -6.46
N TYR A 24 2.05 2.66 -6.19
CA TYR A 24 1.68 1.47 -5.43
C TYR A 24 1.80 1.73 -3.93
N THR A 25 0.71 2.19 -3.31
CA THR A 25 0.61 2.30 -1.84
C THR A 25 -0.10 1.12 -1.18
N SER A 26 -0.78 0.29 -2.00
CA SER A 26 -1.42 -0.95 -1.61
C SER A 26 -1.44 -1.92 -2.78
N TYR A 27 -1.63 -3.20 -2.50
CA TYR A 27 -1.98 -4.21 -3.50
C TYR A 27 -3.14 -5.07 -2.97
N PRO A 28 -4.25 -5.23 -3.70
CA PRO A 28 -4.55 -4.58 -4.98
C PRO A 28 -4.68 -3.05 -4.86
N THR A 29 -4.44 -2.33 -5.96
CA THR A 29 -4.53 -0.87 -5.98
C THR A 29 -5.98 -0.40 -5.88
N VAL A 30 -6.22 0.77 -5.27
CA VAL A 30 -7.58 1.32 -5.08
C VAL A 30 -8.43 1.32 -6.37
N PRO A 31 -7.91 1.69 -7.55
CA PRO A 31 -8.73 1.72 -8.77
C PRO A 31 -9.27 0.36 -9.24
N VAL A 32 -8.73 -0.76 -8.74
CA VAL A 32 -9.24 -2.09 -9.10
C VAL A 32 -10.23 -2.65 -8.08
N TRP A 33 -10.54 -1.89 -7.02
CA TRP A 33 -11.57 -2.28 -6.06
C TRP A 33 -12.94 -2.15 -6.72
N LYS A 34 -13.83 -3.12 -6.51
CA LYS A 34 -15.19 -3.07 -7.04
C LYS A 34 -15.97 -1.99 -6.30
N GLU A 35 -16.83 -1.24 -6.98
CA GLU A 35 -17.78 -0.36 -6.30
C GLU A 35 -18.84 -1.22 -5.59
N GLY A 36 -19.14 -0.94 -4.32
CA GLY A 36 -20.10 -1.72 -3.52
C GLY A 36 -20.17 -1.30 -2.05
N GLU A 37 -21.16 -1.83 -1.33
CA GLU A 37 -21.33 -1.64 0.11
C GLU A 37 -20.38 -2.59 0.88
N PHE A 38 -19.27 -2.05 1.36
CA PHE A 38 -18.25 -2.83 2.08
C PHE A 38 -18.52 -2.99 3.59
N ALA A 39 -19.64 -2.49 4.10
CA ALA A 39 -19.89 -2.42 5.54
C ALA A 39 -19.88 -3.83 6.18
N ASP A 40 -20.60 -4.78 5.59
CA ASP A 40 -20.70 -6.16 6.10
C ASP A 40 -19.37 -6.92 5.97
N ASP A 41 -18.69 -6.77 4.83
CA ASP A 41 -17.37 -7.37 4.58
C ASP A 41 -16.33 -6.83 5.55
N TYR A 42 -16.39 -5.54 5.85
CA TYR A 42 -15.51 -4.87 6.81
C TYR A 42 -15.77 -5.36 8.23
N ALA A 43 -17.03 -5.40 8.67
CA ALA A 43 -17.41 -5.91 9.99
C ALA A 43 -16.99 -7.38 10.18
N THR A 44 -17.23 -8.23 9.17
CA THR A 44 -16.82 -9.63 9.17
C THR A 44 -15.30 -9.77 9.28
N SER A 45 -14.56 -8.96 8.52
CA SER A 45 -13.09 -8.95 8.54
C SER A 45 -12.54 -8.51 9.91
N LEU A 46 -13.12 -7.47 10.51
CA LEU A 46 -12.76 -7.02 11.86
C LEU A 46 -13.04 -8.08 12.93
N HIS A 47 -14.20 -8.72 12.87
CA HIS A 47 -14.54 -9.78 13.83
C HIS A 47 -13.54 -10.93 13.77
N LYS A 48 -13.16 -11.35 12.55
CA LYS A 48 -12.16 -12.39 12.32
C LYS A 48 -10.78 -11.98 12.83
N GLU A 49 -10.32 -10.76 12.53
CA GLU A 49 -9.02 -10.28 13.02
C GLU A 49 -9.00 -10.12 14.54
N GLY A 50 -10.12 -9.77 15.17
CA GLY A 50 -10.25 -9.70 16.63
C GLY A 50 -10.12 -11.05 17.34
N GLN A 51 -10.23 -12.18 16.63
CA GLN A 51 -9.96 -13.52 17.18
C GLN A 51 -8.46 -13.88 17.15
N ASN A 52 -7.62 -13.09 16.48
CA ASN A 52 -6.19 -13.33 16.39
C ASN A 52 -5.46 -12.62 17.53
N GLU A 53 -4.49 -13.27 18.18
CA GLU A 53 -3.62 -12.65 19.20
C GLU A 53 -2.50 -11.76 18.60
N LYS A 54 -2.70 -11.23 17.38
CA LYS A 54 -1.70 -10.42 16.70
C LYS A 54 -1.68 -8.99 17.26
N PRO A 55 -0.52 -8.32 17.34
CA PRO A 55 -0.45 -6.91 17.68
C PRO A 55 -1.28 -6.04 16.73
N LEU A 56 -1.99 -5.06 17.29
CA LEU A 56 -2.80 -4.11 16.53
C LEU A 56 -1.96 -2.91 16.09
N SER A 57 -2.10 -2.53 14.82
CA SER A 57 -1.56 -1.28 14.27
C SER A 57 -2.72 -0.32 13.99
N LEU A 58 -2.61 0.93 14.45
CA LEU A 58 -3.63 1.97 14.28
C LEU A 58 -3.12 3.07 13.35
N TYR A 59 -3.94 3.41 12.35
CA TYR A 59 -3.71 4.54 11.46
C TYR A 59 -4.83 5.57 11.65
N VAL A 60 -4.47 6.82 11.92
CA VAL A 60 -5.41 7.94 12.02
C VAL A 60 -5.06 8.97 10.96
N HIS A 61 -6.01 9.28 10.10
CA HIS A 61 -5.86 10.33 9.10
C HIS A 61 -6.26 11.68 9.69
N ILE A 62 -5.33 12.65 9.69
CA ILE A 62 -5.61 14.04 10.08
C ILE A 62 -5.55 14.89 8.81
N PRO A 63 -6.70 15.30 8.24
CA PRO A 63 -6.74 15.95 6.92
C PRO A 63 -6.52 17.47 6.98
N PHE A 64 -6.06 18.01 8.11
CA PHE A 64 -5.97 19.46 8.34
C PHE A 64 -4.52 19.91 8.49
N CYS A 65 -4.17 20.97 7.77
CA CYS A 65 -2.90 21.70 7.93
C CYS A 65 -3.19 23.09 8.49
N GLN A 66 -2.30 23.63 9.32
CA GLN A 66 -2.45 24.97 9.86
C GLN A 66 -2.36 26.05 8.76
N GLN A 67 -1.52 25.83 7.75
CA GLN A 67 -1.35 26.66 6.55
C GLN A 67 -1.01 25.74 5.36
N LEU A 68 -1.19 26.25 4.13
CA LEU A 68 -0.88 25.55 2.87
C LEU A 68 0.64 25.47 2.61
#